data_AF-A0A679IU08-F1
#
_entry.id   AF-A0A679IU08-F1
#
_cell.length_a   1.000
_cell.length_b   1.000
_cell.length_c   1.000
_cell.angle_alpha   90.00
_cell.angle_beta   90.00
_cell.angle_gamma   90.00
#
_symmetry.space_group_name_H-M   'P 1'
#
loop_
_entity.id
_entity.type
_entity.pdbx_description
1 polymer ?
#
loop_
_entity_poly.entity_id
_entity_poly.type
_entity_poly.pdbx_seq_one_letter_code
_entity_poly.pdbx_strand_id
1 'polypeptide(L)'
;MNRRTLARRAQAGFTLIELMIVVAIIGILAAVALPAYQDYTVRAKVSEAVINATSAKSLVSEAFQTDGLAGVKAAADTFNGKDAGEKSTKYIESIAISKDDGSEGQITVTLKNNDSAGFPAEVKNTTLIFSPNVQKAALADKAGAIDWACGSITATTAGTRGLGSAATGTLPAKYAPAECR
;
A
#
# COMPACT_ATOMS: atom_id res chain seq x y z
N MET A 1 5.28 -77.10 5.44
CA MET A 1 4.79 -75.93 4.67
C MET A 1 4.12 -74.99 5.67
N ASN A 2 4.87 -74.05 6.25
CA ASN A 2 4.38 -73.16 7.32
C ASN A 2 3.55 -72.01 6.74
N ARG A 3 2.21 -72.09 6.89
CA ARG A 3 1.30 -70.97 6.61
C ARG A 3 1.52 -69.88 7.66
N ARG A 4 2.24 -68.82 7.31
CA ARG A 4 2.25 -67.56 8.05
C ARG A 4 0.92 -66.84 7.78
N THR A 5 0.01 -66.86 8.75
CA THR A 5 -1.21 -66.05 8.74
C THR A 5 -0.85 -64.59 8.97
N LEU A 6 -1.00 -63.76 7.92
CA LEU A 6 -0.94 -62.30 8.04
C LEU A 6 -2.16 -61.83 8.85
N ALA A 7 -1.95 -61.45 10.10
CA ALA A 7 -2.98 -60.80 10.90
C ALA A 7 -3.34 -59.46 10.25
N ARG A 8 -4.54 -59.39 9.67
CA ARG A 8 -5.08 -58.18 9.05
C ARG A 8 -5.35 -57.19 10.20
N ARG A 9 -4.50 -56.18 10.37
CA ARG A 9 -4.79 -55.06 11.29
C ARG A 9 -6.13 -54.47 10.85
N ALA A 10 -7.15 -54.57 11.69
CA ALA A 10 -8.43 -53.93 11.43
C ALA A 10 -8.19 -52.43 11.33
N GLN A 11 -8.52 -51.83 10.19
CA GLN A 11 -8.36 -50.40 9.99
C GLN A 11 -9.41 -49.71 10.85
N ALA A 12 -8.99 -49.15 11.98
CA ALA A 12 -9.84 -48.31 12.82
C ALA A 12 -10.15 -47.03 12.03
N GLY A 13 -11.40 -46.90 11.59
CA GLY A 13 -11.89 -45.70 10.94
C GLY A 13 -12.06 -44.57 11.96
N PHE A 14 -12.01 -43.33 11.47
CA PHE A 14 -12.31 -42.14 12.25
C PHE A 14 -13.81 -42.10 12.57
N THR A 15 -14.18 -41.73 13.81
CA THR A 15 -15.58 -41.64 14.20
C THR A 15 -16.21 -40.33 13.71
N LEU A 16 -17.51 -40.34 13.44
CA LEU A 16 -18.25 -39.12 13.08
C LEU A 16 -18.15 -38.03 14.15
N ILE A 17 -18.10 -38.42 15.42
CA ILE A 17 -18.00 -37.46 16.53
C ILE A 17 -16.62 -36.79 16.57
N GLU A 18 -15.54 -37.53 16.31
CA GLU A 18 -14.20 -36.93 16.21
C GLU A 18 -14.15 -35.94 15.04
N LEU A 19 -14.81 -36.25 13.92
CA LEU A 19 -14.88 -35.35 12.76
C LEU A 19 -15.64 -34.07 13.06
N MET A 20 -16.78 -34.18 13.74
CA MET A 20 -17.58 -33.01 14.12
C MET A 20 -16.82 -32.07 15.05
N ILE A 21 -16.07 -32.61 16.03
CA ILE A 21 -15.27 -31.79 16.95
C ILE A 21 -14.15 -31.07 16.19
N VAL A 22 -13.44 -31.76 15.30
CA VAL A 22 -12.37 -31.15 14.49
C VAL A 22 -12.91 -30.02 13.62
N VAL A 23 -14.04 -30.23 12.94
CA VAL A 23 -14.66 -29.20 12.11
C VAL A 23 -15.12 -28.01 12.95
N ALA A 24 -15.66 -28.24 14.15
CA ALA A 24 -16.06 -27.16 15.06
C ALA A 24 -14.86 -26.30 15.50
N ILE A 25 -13.73 -26.92 15.87
CA ILE A 25 -12.52 -26.19 16.25
C ILE A 25 -11.96 -25.39 15.06
N ILE A 26 -11.88 -26.00 13.88
CA ILE A 26 -11.42 -25.31 12.65
C ILE A 26 -12.34 -24.13 12.32
N GLY A 27 -13.65 -24.28 12.49
CA GLY A 27 -14.62 -23.20 12.27
C GLY A 27 -14.36 -21.98 13.15
N ILE A 28 -14.11 -22.18 14.44
CA ILE A 28 -13.79 -21.09 15.39
C ILE A 28 -12.46 -20.41 15.01
N LEU A 29 -11.41 -21.20 14.73
CA LEU A 29 -10.11 -20.66 14.35
C LEU A 29 -10.18 -19.88 13.02
N ALA A 30 -10.92 -20.38 12.04
CA ALA A 30 -11.10 -19.72 10.75
C ALA A 30 -11.84 -18.38 10.88
N ALA A 31 -12.85 -18.29 11.75
CA ALA A 31 -13.59 -17.04 11.98
C ALA A 31 -12.70 -15.89 12.47
N VAL A 32 -11.67 -16.19 13.27
CA VAL A 32 -10.70 -15.19 13.76
C VAL A 32 -9.55 -14.97 12.77
N ALA A 33 -9.05 -16.05 12.16
CA ALA A 33 -7.88 -16.00 11.30
C ALA A 33 -8.17 -15.38 9.92
N LEU A 34 -9.34 -15.63 9.33
CA LEU A 34 -9.67 -15.17 7.98
C LEU A 34 -9.68 -13.64 7.85
N PRO A 35 -10.32 -12.85 8.75
CA PRO A 35 -10.28 -11.40 8.67
C PRO A 35 -8.85 -10.85 8.76
N ALA A 36 -8.03 -11.38 9.67
CA ALA A 36 -6.65 -10.95 9.82
C ALA A 36 -5.78 -11.28 8.59
N TYR A 37 -6.00 -12.45 7.97
CA TYR A 37 -5.32 -12.84 6.73
C TYR A 37 -5.73 -11.95 5.56
N GLN A 38 -7.03 -11.64 5.43
CA GLN A 38 -7.53 -10.69 4.42
C GLN A 38 -6.83 -9.33 4.57
N ASP A 39 -6.79 -8.77 5.78
CA ASP A 39 -6.13 -7.49 6.03
C ASP A 39 -4.64 -7.52 5.69
N TYR A 40 -3.95 -8.63 5.98
CA TYR A 40 -2.55 -8.82 5.59
C TYR A 40 -2.36 -8.81 4.07
N THR A 41 -3.18 -9.56 3.34
CA THR A 41 -3.09 -9.59 1.87
C THR A 41 -3.39 -8.23 1.24
N VAL A 42 -4.31 -7.46 1.82
CA VAL A 42 -4.62 -6.09 1.38
C VAL A 42 -3.42 -5.18 1.62
N ARG A 43 -2.83 -5.19 2.81
CA ARG A 43 -1.59 -4.42 3.10
C ARG A 43 -0.45 -4.76 2.13
N ALA A 44 -0.28 -6.04 1.81
CA ALA A 44 0.75 -6.47 0.87
C ALA A 44 0.52 -5.85 -0.52
N LYS A 45 -0.71 -5.88 -1.04
CA LYS A 45 -1.08 -5.22 -2.30
C LYS A 45 -0.88 -3.71 -2.26
N VAL A 46 -1.27 -3.05 -1.16
CA VAL A 46 -1.11 -1.60 -0.98
C VAL A 46 0.37 -1.20 -0.94
N SER A 47 1.25 -2.06 -0.45
CA SER A 47 2.70 -1.75 -0.40
C SER A 47 3.31 -1.52 -1.79
N GLU A 48 2.68 -2.04 -2.86
CA GLU A 48 3.06 -1.73 -4.24
C GLU A 48 2.94 -0.24 -4.57
N ALA A 49 2.05 0.51 -3.91
CA ALA A 49 1.92 1.95 -4.08
C ALA A 49 3.21 2.69 -3.72
N VAL A 50 3.93 2.23 -2.70
CA VAL A 50 5.21 2.84 -2.27
C VAL A 50 6.27 2.64 -3.33
N ILE A 51 6.33 1.44 -3.91
CA ILE A 51 7.30 1.11 -4.96
C ILE A 51 6.98 1.90 -6.23
N ASN A 52 5.72 1.91 -6.67
CA ASN A 52 5.29 2.63 -7.87
C ASN A 52 5.49 4.15 -7.76
N ALA A 53 5.38 4.73 -6.55
CA ALA A 53 5.66 6.14 -6.34
C ALA A 53 7.14 6.51 -6.52
N THR A 54 8.07 5.55 -6.50
CA THR A 54 9.52 5.81 -6.54
C THR A 54 9.96 6.53 -7.82
N SER A 55 9.38 6.20 -8.97
CA SER A 55 9.71 6.86 -10.24
C SER A 55 9.32 8.34 -10.22
N ALA A 56 8.11 8.64 -9.74
CA ALA A 56 7.64 10.01 -9.54
C ALA A 56 8.48 10.77 -8.49
N LYS A 57 8.86 10.11 -7.39
CA LYS A 57 9.74 10.71 -6.37
C LYS A 57 11.11 11.10 -6.93
N SER A 58 11.70 10.22 -7.73
CA SER A 58 12.99 10.49 -8.38
C SER A 58 12.89 11.69 -9.32
N LEU A 59 11.84 11.72 -10.15
CA LEU A 59 11.60 12.81 -11.09
C LEU A 59 11.40 14.16 -10.38
N VAL A 60 10.59 14.21 -9.32
CA VAL A 60 10.40 15.43 -8.51
C VAL A 60 11.72 15.86 -7.88
N SER A 61 12.50 14.91 -7.36
CA SER A 61 13.76 15.21 -6.68
C SER A 61 14.79 15.79 -7.64
N GLU A 62 14.97 15.18 -8.81
CA GLU A 62 15.87 15.67 -9.85
C GLU A 62 15.45 17.05 -10.37
N ALA A 63 14.15 17.22 -10.63
CA ALA A 63 13.62 18.49 -11.13
C ALA A 63 13.79 19.62 -10.12
N PHE A 64 13.58 19.33 -8.82
CA PHE A 64 13.80 20.30 -7.76
C PHE A 64 15.26 20.72 -7.62
N GLN A 65 16.21 19.78 -7.75
CA GLN A 65 17.64 20.13 -7.71
C GLN A 65 18.08 20.94 -8.93
N THR A 66 17.41 20.76 -10.07
CA THR A 66 17.77 21.42 -11.32
C THR A 66 17.26 22.86 -11.38
N ASP A 67 15.99 23.09 -11.05
CA ASP A 67 15.32 24.38 -11.25
C ASP A 67 14.28 24.70 -10.15
N GLY A 68 14.47 24.14 -8.95
CA GLY A 68 13.60 24.38 -7.80
C GLY A 68 12.12 24.06 -8.09
N LEU A 69 11.22 24.92 -7.64
CA LEU A 69 9.78 24.74 -7.83
C LEU A 69 9.36 24.79 -9.31
N ALA A 70 10.02 25.60 -10.14
CA ALA A 70 9.70 25.67 -11.57
C ALA A 70 10.00 24.33 -12.26
N GLY A 71 11.14 23.72 -11.91
CA GLY A 71 11.48 22.36 -12.33
C GLY A 71 10.42 21.34 -11.91
N VAL A 72 10.02 21.35 -10.64
CA VAL A 72 8.99 20.43 -10.12
C VAL A 72 7.66 20.57 -10.87
N LYS A 73 7.21 21.81 -11.15
CA LYS A 73 5.99 22.06 -11.93
C LYS A 73 6.08 21.49 -13.35
N ALA A 74 7.20 21.73 -14.04
CA ALA A 74 7.42 21.19 -15.39
C ALA A 74 7.48 19.65 -15.41
N ALA A 75 8.09 19.05 -14.37
CA ALA A 75 8.17 17.61 -14.22
C ALA A 75 6.80 16.99 -13.92
N ALA A 76 5.98 17.67 -13.10
CA ALA A 76 4.61 17.28 -12.84
C ALA A 76 3.76 17.31 -14.11
N ASP A 77 3.86 18.36 -14.93
CA ASP A 77 3.17 18.43 -16.23
C ASP A 77 3.58 17.27 -17.15
N THR A 78 4.87 17.00 -17.26
CA THR A 78 5.40 15.91 -18.08
C THR A 78 4.91 14.55 -17.59
N PHE A 79 4.95 14.30 -16.28
CA PHE A 79 4.50 13.03 -15.69
C PHE A 79 3.00 12.86 -15.82
N ASN A 80 2.22 13.90 -15.50
CA ASN A 80 0.77 13.85 -15.58
C ASN A 80 0.27 13.72 -17.02
N GLY A 81 1.02 14.23 -18.00
CA GLY A 81 0.73 14.09 -19.42
C GLY A 81 0.96 12.69 -20.01
N LYS A 82 1.63 11.77 -19.30
CA LYS A 82 1.80 10.38 -19.74
C LYS A 82 0.47 9.65 -19.88
N ASP A 83 0.45 8.61 -20.71
CA ASP A 83 -0.73 7.79 -20.89
C ASP A 83 -1.15 7.12 -19.58
N ALA A 84 -2.46 6.91 -19.41
CA ALA A 84 -3.00 6.31 -18.19
C ALA A 84 -2.40 4.91 -17.92
N GLY A 85 -2.12 4.15 -18.98
CA GLY A 85 -1.50 2.82 -18.90
C GLY A 85 -0.10 2.85 -18.28
N GLU A 86 0.67 3.94 -18.47
CA GLU A 86 2.01 4.09 -17.91
C GLU A 86 2.02 4.43 -16.41
N LYS A 87 0.86 4.85 -15.88
CA LYS A 87 0.69 5.31 -14.49
C LYS A 87 -0.22 4.40 -13.68
N SER A 88 -0.56 3.22 -14.22
CA SER A 88 -1.47 2.26 -13.60
C SER A 88 -0.84 0.88 -13.53
N THR A 89 -1.25 0.10 -12.54
CA THR A 89 -0.85 -1.30 -12.40
C THR A 89 -2.08 -2.15 -12.06
N LYS A 90 -1.86 -3.42 -11.70
CA LYS A 90 -2.92 -4.30 -11.20
C LYS A 90 -3.62 -3.72 -9.96
N TYR A 91 -2.91 -2.98 -9.11
CA TYR A 91 -3.45 -2.44 -7.86
C TYR A 91 -3.52 -0.91 -7.82
N ILE A 92 -2.84 -0.22 -8.73
CA ILE A 92 -2.80 1.24 -8.82
C ILE A 92 -3.67 1.72 -9.98
N GLU A 93 -4.61 2.63 -9.69
CA GLU A 93 -5.45 3.29 -10.69
C GLU A 93 -4.66 4.36 -11.43
N SER A 94 -4.03 5.24 -10.68
CA SER A 94 -3.29 6.38 -11.21
C SER A 94 -2.25 6.88 -10.22
N ILE A 95 -1.26 7.57 -10.76
CA ILE A 95 -0.29 8.35 -10.02
C ILE A 95 -0.32 9.75 -10.62
N ALA A 96 -0.43 10.76 -9.77
CA ALA A 96 -0.43 12.16 -10.18
C ALA A 96 0.53 12.96 -9.29
N ILE A 97 1.23 13.93 -9.88
CA ILE A 97 2.09 14.87 -9.16
C ILE A 97 1.38 16.21 -9.13
N SER A 98 1.17 16.78 -7.95
CA SER A 98 0.59 18.12 -7.85
C SER A 98 1.62 19.17 -8.26
N LYS A 99 1.13 20.21 -8.93
CA LYS A 99 1.95 21.31 -9.45
C LYS A 99 1.52 22.68 -8.92
N ASP A 100 0.46 22.76 -8.11
CA ASP A 100 -0.13 24.04 -7.70
C ASP A 100 -0.53 24.05 -6.21
N ASP A 101 -1.04 25.19 -5.74
CA ASP A 101 -1.68 25.38 -4.43
C ASP A 101 -0.80 25.09 -3.21
N GLY A 102 0.52 25.30 -3.30
CA GLY A 102 1.44 25.00 -2.19
C GLY A 102 1.63 23.51 -1.94
N SER A 103 1.18 22.68 -2.88
CA SER A 103 1.30 21.22 -2.86
C SER A 103 2.24 20.70 -3.95
N GLU A 104 3.07 21.57 -4.53
CA GLU A 104 4.05 21.25 -5.55
C GLU A 104 4.86 20.00 -5.16
N GLY A 105 4.93 19.04 -6.08
CA GLY A 105 5.69 17.81 -5.92
C GLY A 105 5.03 16.75 -5.02
N GLN A 106 3.86 17.03 -4.42
CA GLN A 106 3.11 15.99 -3.72
C GLN A 106 2.61 14.95 -4.72
N ILE A 107 2.88 13.68 -4.44
CA ILE A 107 2.52 12.56 -5.30
C ILE A 107 1.28 11.88 -4.71
N THR A 108 0.19 11.88 -5.46
CA THR A 108 -1.03 11.16 -5.11
C THR A 108 -1.07 9.84 -5.86
N VAL A 109 -1.07 8.74 -5.11
CA VAL A 109 -1.27 7.40 -5.65
C VAL A 109 -2.68 6.95 -5.33
N THR A 110 -3.48 6.66 -6.35
CA THR A 110 -4.86 6.19 -6.22
C THR A 110 -4.92 4.69 -6.42
N LEU A 111 -5.56 3.96 -5.51
CA LEU A 111 -5.75 2.51 -5.62
C LEU A 111 -6.89 2.15 -6.58
N LYS A 112 -6.76 1.02 -7.27
CA LYS A 112 -7.74 0.50 -8.24
C LYS A 112 -9.15 0.46 -7.66
N ASN A 113 -10.10 0.96 -8.45
CA ASN A 113 -11.53 0.87 -8.17
C ASN A 113 -12.18 -0.30 -8.92
N ASN A 114 -11.60 -1.50 -8.84
CA ASN A 114 -12.17 -2.68 -9.47
C ASN A 114 -12.11 -3.91 -8.57
N ASP A 115 -13.01 -4.85 -8.84
CA ASP A 115 -13.09 -6.11 -8.08
C ASP A 115 -11.92 -7.05 -8.39
N SER A 116 -11.34 -6.94 -9.59
CA SER A 116 -10.20 -7.75 -10.04
C SER A 116 -8.93 -7.56 -9.21
N ALA A 117 -8.78 -6.41 -8.55
CA ALA A 117 -7.69 -6.15 -7.59
C ALA A 117 -7.87 -6.93 -6.27
N GLY A 118 -9.09 -7.42 -5.98
CA GLY A 118 -9.41 -8.12 -4.74
C GLY A 118 -9.23 -7.23 -3.51
N PHE A 119 -9.62 -5.96 -3.63
CA PHE A 119 -9.67 -5.02 -2.50
C PHE A 119 -11.05 -5.05 -1.83
N PRO A 120 -11.11 -4.92 -0.50
CA PRO A 120 -12.37 -4.63 0.18
C PRO A 120 -12.89 -3.24 -0.21
N ALA A 121 -14.19 -3.00 -0.05
CA ALA A 121 -14.82 -1.75 -0.45
C ALA A 121 -14.14 -0.50 0.16
N GLU A 122 -13.67 -0.60 1.41
CA GLU A 122 -12.99 0.47 2.14
C GLU A 122 -11.65 0.94 1.53
N VAL A 123 -11.07 0.16 0.63
CA VAL A 123 -9.73 0.42 0.04
C VAL A 123 -9.82 0.88 -1.41
N LYS A 124 -10.93 0.59 -2.10
CA LYS A 124 -11.12 0.96 -3.50
C LYS A 124 -11.16 2.48 -3.66
N ASN A 125 -10.51 2.99 -4.71
CA ASN A 125 -10.45 4.42 -5.01
C ASN A 125 -9.92 5.29 -3.86
N THR A 126 -9.14 4.70 -2.94
CA THR A 126 -8.51 5.46 -1.87
C THR A 126 -7.11 5.88 -2.26
N THR A 127 -6.60 6.91 -1.60
CA THR A 127 -5.32 7.53 -1.95
C THR A 127 -4.29 7.41 -0.84
N LEU A 128 -3.03 7.30 -1.26
CA LEU A 128 -1.84 7.56 -0.46
C LEU A 128 -1.17 8.81 -1.03
N ILE A 129 -0.78 9.74 -0.17
CA ILE A 129 -0.09 10.96 -0.57
C ILE A 129 1.35 10.92 -0.07
N PHE A 130 2.29 11.15 -0.97
CA PHE A 130 3.70 11.34 -0.64
C PHE A 130 4.06 12.80 -0.78
N SER A 131 4.50 13.42 0.31
CA SER A 131 4.82 14.85 0.32
C SER A 131 6.33 15.05 0.42
N PRO A 132 6.94 15.78 -0.52
CA PRO A 132 8.35 16.13 -0.44
C PRO A 132 8.54 17.21 0.64
N ASN A 133 9.60 17.07 1.42
CA ASN A 133 9.99 18.01 2.46
C ASN A 133 11.47 18.35 2.30
N VAL A 134 11.83 19.62 2.42
CA VAL A 134 13.21 20.09 2.50
C VAL A 134 13.39 20.78 3.84
N GLN A 135 14.38 20.34 4.61
CA GLN A 135 14.62 20.84 5.97
C GLN A 135 13.33 20.83 6.82
N LYS A 136 12.56 19.73 6.75
CA LYS A 136 11.30 19.50 7.50
C LYS A 136 10.11 20.41 7.14
N ALA A 137 10.19 21.16 6.04
CA ALA A 137 9.11 22.01 5.53
C ALA A 137 8.80 21.68 4.06
N ALA A 138 7.67 22.19 3.56
CA ALA A 138 7.26 22.07 2.17
C ALA A 138 8.35 22.60 1.21
N LEU A 139 8.30 22.11 -0.03
CA LEU A 139 9.10 22.69 -1.10
C LEU A 139 8.75 24.18 -1.23
N ALA A 140 9.78 25.00 -1.19
CA ALA A 140 9.74 26.45 -1.31
C ALA A 140 11.06 26.87 -1.98
N ASP A 141 11.52 28.10 -1.79
CA ASP A 141 12.81 28.59 -2.30
C ASP A 141 14.03 28.04 -1.53
N LYS A 142 13.89 26.89 -0.87
CA LYS A 142 14.94 26.27 -0.04
C LYS A 142 15.67 25.18 -0.80
N ALA A 143 16.99 25.26 -0.87
CA ALA A 143 17.83 24.18 -1.38
C ALA A 143 18.11 23.12 -0.30
N GLY A 144 18.23 21.86 -0.70
CA GLY A 144 18.61 20.75 0.17
C GLY A 144 18.12 19.39 -0.30
N ALA A 145 18.51 18.35 0.42
CA ALA A 145 18.01 17.00 0.18
C ALA A 145 16.51 16.91 0.51
N ILE A 146 15.77 16.18 -0.33
CA ILE A 146 14.34 15.91 -0.11
C ILE A 146 14.18 14.71 0.83
N ASP A 147 13.40 14.90 1.89
CA ASP A 147 12.83 13.81 2.68
C ASP A 147 11.34 13.63 2.34
N TRP A 148 10.89 12.39 2.22
CA TRP A 148 9.54 12.07 1.80
C TRP A 148 8.68 11.67 3.00
N ALA A 149 7.65 12.46 3.25
CA ALA A 149 6.54 12.05 4.10
C ALA A 149 5.58 11.17 3.29
N CYS A 150 4.90 10.24 3.96
CA CYS A 150 3.75 9.55 3.39
C CYS A 150 2.56 9.66 4.35
N GLY A 151 1.38 9.86 3.80
CA GLY A 151 0.12 9.94 4.54
C GLY A 151 -0.96 9.09 3.91
N SER A 152 -1.60 8.30 4.76
CA SER A 152 -2.93 7.72 4.53
C SER A 152 -3.97 8.66 5.14
N ILE A 153 -5.09 8.17 5.68
CA ILE A 153 -5.95 9.00 6.55
C ILE A 153 -5.17 9.58 7.75
N THR A 154 -4.04 8.98 8.10
CA THR A 154 -3.10 9.48 9.11
C THR A 154 -1.70 9.62 8.53
N ALA A 155 -0.90 10.49 9.13
CA ALA A 155 0.52 10.71 8.81
C ALA A 155 1.36 10.80 10.10
N THR A 156 1.06 9.94 11.08
CA THR A 156 1.69 9.92 12.41
C THR A 156 3.19 9.64 12.35
N THR A 157 3.64 8.76 11.47
CA THR A 157 5.06 8.47 11.23
C THR A 157 5.78 9.71 10.71
N ALA A 158 5.18 10.41 9.75
CA ALA A 158 5.72 11.67 9.24
C ALA A 158 5.80 12.76 10.33
N GLY A 159 4.76 12.86 11.17
CA GLY A 159 4.75 13.76 12.33
C GLY A 159 5.87 13.45 13.33
N THR A 160 6.11 12.17 13.62
CA THR A 160 7.18 11.72 14.53
C THR A 160 8.58 12.04 13.96
N ARG A 161 8.72 11.99 12.63
CA ARG A 161 9.95 12.40 11.91
C ARG A 161 10.09 13.93 11.79
N GLY A 162 9.06 14.67 12.20
CA GLY A 162 9.02 16.13 12.11
C GLY A 162 8.84 16.64 10.69
N LEU A 163 8.24 15.87 9.78
CA LEU A 163 7.96 16.28 8.42
C LEU A 163 6.66 17.09 8.38
N GLY A 164 6.79 18.41 8.55
CA GLY A 164 5.67 19.32 8.80
C GLY A 164 4.70 19.52 7.64
N SER A 165 4.99 18.99 6.45
CA SER A 165 4.16 19.15 5.25
C SER A 165 3.57 17.84 4.73
N ALA A 166 3.41 16.85 5.63
CA ALA A 166 2.77 15.58 5.31
C ALA A 166 1.27 15.77 5.06
N ALA A 167 0.86 15.65 3.80
CA ALA A 167 -0.55 15.63 3.43
C ALA A 167 -1.14 14.23 3.67
N THR A 168 -2.44 14.19 3.97
CA THR A 168 -3.18 12.95 4.24
C THR A 168 -3.98 12.53 3.02
N GLY A 169 -3.92 11.25 2.68
CA GLY A 169 -4.81 10.61 1.72
C GLY A 169 -6.12 10.13 2.36
N THR A 170 -6.76 9.15 1.71
CA THR A 170 -8.05 8.59 2.15
C THR A 170 -8.00 7.11 2.50
N LEU A 171 -6.86 6.44 2.30
CA LEU A 171 -6.70 5.02 2.66
C LEU A 171 -6.80 4.82 4.18
N PRO A 172 -7.60 3.86 4.68
CA PRO A 172 -7.62 3.53 6.10
C PRO A 172 -6.23 3.09 6.62
N ALA A 173 -5.79 3.67 7.73
CA ALA A 173 -4.44 3.47 8.28
C ALA A 173 -4.11 2.00 8.60
N LYS A 174 -5.12 1.16 8.91
CA LYS A 174 -4.95 -0.30 9.12
C LYS A 174 -4.39 -1.02 7.90
N TYR A 175 -4.65 -0.49 6.70
CA TYR A 175 -4.20 -1.01 5.41
C TYR A 175 -2.95 -0.30 4.88
N ALA A 176 -2.55 0.81 5.50
CA ALA A 176 -1.38 1.56 5.09
C ALA A 176 -0.06 0.86 5.52
N PRO A 177 0.99 0.93 4.68
CA PRO A 177 2.36 0.64 5.08
C PRO A 177 2.77 1.53 6.27
N ALA A 178 3.71 1.07 7.11
CA ALA A 178 4.10 1.77 8.33
C ALA A 178 4.56 3.22 8.08
N GLU A 179 5.30 3.46 6.99
CA GLU A 179 5.75 4.79 6.58
C GLU A 179 4.60 5.76 6.25
N CYS A 180 3.43 5.23 5.91
CA CYS A 180 2.24 5.98 5.50
C CYS A 180 1.15 6.03 6.57
N ARG A 181 1.47 5.62 7.81
CA ARG A 181 0.56 5.74 8.96
C ARG A 181 0.81 7.04 9.70
#